data_AF-A0A431TU75-F1
#
_entry.id   AF-A0A431TU75-F1
#
_cell.length_a   1.000
_cell.length_b   1.000
_cell.length_c   1.000
_cell.angle_alpha   90.00
_cell.angle_beta   90.00
_cell.angle_gamma   90.00
#
_symmetry.space_group_name_H-M   'P 1'
#
loop_
_entity.id
_entity.type
_entity.pdbx_description
1 polymer ?
#
loop_
_entity_poly.entity_id
_entity_poly.type
_entity_poly.pdbx_seq_one_letter_code
_entity_poly.pdbx_strand_id
1 'polypeptide(L)'
;MPTIAGQYVSPADCMLRCPCCQRLRDIDEYQTFLRQINALPPQSNVGRQRGRLLTNYYWDAARHQPGTLHWACDQCLEAGRASLGDVSRQHEHCFALPHFAYYDQEKTCRDCGRAFVFSRGEQQHWYEELQFWVEATRVRCPACSRRKHERDRLSRLLAAPDYTDLARTREILQLLLSFGNYARARLYLAQSRKLFAHGSPEYHWLQAWRADINAREQAGPDAPPAAP
;
A
#
# COMPACT_ATOMS: atom_id res chain seq x y z
N MET A 1 10.10 27.95 -29.57
CA MET A 1 10.18 28.55 -28.22
C MET A 1 9.13 27.85 -27.39
N PRO A 2 9.50 27.18 -26.30
CA PRO A 2 8.53 26.44 -25.50
C PRO A 2 7.57 27.39 -24.81
N THR A 3 6.28 27.10 -24.95
CA THR A 3 5.21 27.85 -24.30
C THR A 3 4.60 26.96 -23.24
N ILE A 4 4.74 27.35 -21.97
CA ILE A 4 4.06 26.69 -20.85
C ILE A 4 2.84 27.56 -20.52
N ALA A 5 1.63 27.04 -20.71
CA ALA A 5 0.38 27.75 -20.40
C ALA A 5 0.30 29.18 -20.99
N GLY A 6 0.80 29.38 -22.21
CA GLY A 6 0.74 30.68 -22.91
C GLY A 6 1.80 31.71 -22.50
N GLN A 7 2.73 31.38 -21.59
CA GLN A 7 3.81 32.27 -21.15
C GLN A 7 5.17 31.83 -21.70
N TYR A 8 5.98 32.82 -22.06
CA TYR A 8 7.36 32.61 -22.50
C TYR A 8 8.24 32.31 -21.29
N VAL A 9 8.94 31.18 -21.32
CA VAL A 9 9.85 30.76 -20.26
C VAL A 9 11.23 30.57 -20.87
N SER A 10 12.28 31.06 -20.19
CA SER A 10 13.66 30.89 -20.65
C SER A 10 14.03 29.40 -20.76
N PRO A 11 14.85 28.97 -21.73
CA PRO A 11 15.26 27.56 -21.87
C PRO A 11 15.87 26.97 -20.59
N ALA A 12 16.68 27.73 -19.85
CA ALA A 12 17.24 27.29 -18.56
C ALA A 12 16.17 27.20 -17.44
N ASP A 13 15.10 27.97 -17.58
CA ASP A 13 13.95 27.93 -16.67
C ASP A 13 13.02 26.75 -16.96
N CYS A 14 13.17 26.09 -18.12
CA CYS A 14 12.39 24.93 -18.56
C CYS A 14 12.99 23.58 -18.15
N MET A 15 14.07 23.53 -17.37
CA MET A 15 14.68 22.27 -16.96
C MET A 15 14.03 21.72 -15.69
N LEU A 16 13.57 20.47 -15.72
CA LEU A 16 12.99 19.79 -14.55
C LEU A 16 13.78 18.53 -14.20
N ARG A 17 13.96 18.25 -12.91
CA ARG A 17 14.54 16.98 -12.45
C ARG A 17 13.44 15.94 -12.33
N CYS A 18 13.52 14.89 -13.16
CA CYS A 18 12.56 13.79 -13.11
C CYS A 18 12.68 13.03 -11.77
N PRO A 19 11.62 12.88 -10.96
CA PRO A 19 11.72 12.21 -9.66
C PRO A 19 11.88 10.69 -9.78
N CYS A 20 11.55 10.09 -10.92
CA CYS A 20 11.79 8.67 -11.20
C CYS A 20 13.28 8.35 -11.45
N CYS A 21 13.96 9.07 -12.36
CA CYS A 21 15.35 8.76 -12.74
C CYS A 21 16.39 9.76 -12.25
N GLN A 22 15.96 10.82 -11.58
CA GLN A 22 16.80 11.91 -11.04
C GLN A 22 17.61 12.69 -12.08
N ARG A 23 17.38 12.46 -13.39
CA ARG A 23 18.02 13.23 -14.47
C ARG A 23 17.30 14.57 -14.67
N LEU A 24 18.09 15.59 -14.98
CA LEU A 24 17.59 16.87 -15.46
C LEU A 24 17.09 16.68 -16.90
N ARG A 25 15.92 17.21 -17.21
CA ARG A 25 15.22 17.02 -18.48
C ARG A 25 14.85 18.37 -19.08
N ASP A 26 15.08 18.49 -20.37
CA ASP A 26 14.54 19.60 -21.15
C ASP A 26 13.04 19.45 -21.37
N ILE A 27 12.37 20.54 -21.71
CA ILE A 27 10.93 20.57 -21.92
C ILE A 27 10.43 19.55 -22.94
N ASP A 28 11.23 19.27 -23.96
CA ASP A 28 10.88 18.29 -24.99
C ASP A 28 10.92 16.83 -24.47
N GLU A 29 11.44 16.58 -23.26
CA GLU A 29 11.58 15.25 -22.66
C GLU A 29 10.52 14.93 -21.58
N TYR A 30 9.55 15.82 -21.36
CA TYR A 30 8.45 15.61 -20.41
C TYR A 30 7.10 16.12 -20.95
N GLN A 31 6.89 15.99 -22.26
CA GLN A 31 5.69 16.42 -22.96
C GLN A 31 4.43 15.69 -22.47
N THR A 32 4.54 14.44 -22.04
CA THR A 32 3.38 13.71 -21.47
C THR A 32 2.90 14.37 -20.18
N PHE A 33 3.81 14.76 -19.31
CA PHE A 33 3.48 15.48 -18.08
C PHE A 33 2.82 16.85 -18.37
N LEU A 34 3.35 17.61 -19.33
CA LEU A 34 2.75 18.89 -19.74
C LEU A 34 1.34 18.70 -20.31
N ARG A 35 1.13 17.65 -21.11
CA ARG A 35 -0.20 17.32 -21.64
C ARG A 35 -1.20 17.02 -20.53
N GLN A 36 -0.80 16.27 -19.51
CA GLN A 36 -1.68 15.99 -18.37
C GLN A 36 -2.03 17.28 -17.61
N ILE A 37 -1.06 18.16 -17.31
CA ILE A 37 -1.33 19.46 -16.66
C ILE A 37 -2.30 20.30 -17.49
N ASN A 38 -2.05 20.42 -18.79
CA ASN A 38 -2.85 21.25 -19.69
C ASN A 38 -4.27 20.68 -19.91
N ALA A 39 -4.48 19.40 -19.67
CA ALA A 39 -5.79 18.76 -19.73
C ALA A 39 -6.61 18.99 -18.45
N LEU A 40 -6.00 19.43 -17.35
CA LEU A 40 -6.72 19.74 -16.11
C LEU A 40 -7.51 21.06 -16.24
N PRO A 41 -8.65 21.20 -15.52
CA PRO A 41 -9.44 22.42 -15.55
C PRO A 41 -8.58 23.65 -15.16
N PRO A 42 -8.69 24.81 -15.84
CA PRO A 42 -7.83 25.96 -15.59
C PRO A 42 -7.76 26.41 -14.13
N GLN A 43 -8.87 26.30 -13.38
CA GLN A 43 -8.94 26.62 -11.96
C GLN A 43 -8.05 25.74 -11.05
N SER A 44 -7.69 24.53 -11.49
CA SER A 44 -6.75 23.65 -10.77
C SER A 44 -5.28 24.03 -11.00
N ASN A 45 -5.00 24.77 -12.07
CA ASN A 45 -3.65 25.21 -12.46
C ASN A 45 -3.25 26.56 -11.84
N VAL A 46 -4.21 27.25 -11.19
CA VAL A 46 -3.99 28.58 -10.62
C VAL A 46 -3.74 28.49 -9.12
N GLY A 47 -2.50 28.73 -8.71
CA GLY A 47 -2.08 28.80 -7.31
C GLY A 47 -1.79 30.23 -6.86
N ARG A 48 -1.69 30.45 -5.55
CA ARG A 48 -1.02 31.65 -5.00
C ARG A 48 0.15 31.21 -4.14
N GLN A 49 1.36 31.64 -4.49
CA GLN A 49 2.54 31.46 -3.64
C GLN A 49 3.16 32.82 -3.36
N ARG A 50 3.34 33.15 -2.07
CA ARG A 50 3.90 34.44 -1.61
C ARG A 50 3.22 35.67 -2.23
N GLY A 51 1.91 35.62 -2.41
CA GLY A 51 1.12 36.73 -2.98
C GLY A 51 1.12 36.82 -4.51
N ARG A 52 1.90 35.99 -5.21
CA ARG A 52 1.94 35.93 -6.69
C ARG A 52 0.96 34.88 -7.21
N LEU A 53 0.20 35.23 -8.25
CA LEU A 53 -0.60 34.26 -9.00
C LEU A 53 0.36 33.36 -9.78
N LEU A 54 0.31 32.06 -9.51
CA LEU A 54 0.99 31.05 -10.30
C LEU A 54 0.00 30.57 -11.35
N THR A 55 0.32 30.79 -12.62
CA THR A 55 -0.47 30.35 -13.79
C THR A 55 -0.25 28.87 -14.12
N ASN A 56 0.71 28.21 -13.46
CA ASN A 56 0.94 26.77 -13.54
C ASN A 56 1.54 26.23 -12.22
N TYR A 57 0.67 26.01 -11.24
CA TYR A 57 1.07 25.54 -9.90
C TYR A 57 1.80 24.19 -9.92
N TYR A 58 1.40 23.25 -10.77
CA TYR A 58 2.04 21.92 -10.85
C TYR A 58 3.45 21.99 -11.41
N TRP A 59 3.68 22.80 -12.45
CA TRP A 59 5.03 23.01 -12.98
C TRP A 59 5.94 23.69 -11.95
N ASP A 60 5.43 24.69 -11.24
CA ASP A 60 6.15 25.37 -10.16
C ASP A 60 6.51 24.39 -9.03
N ALA A 61 5.56 23.54 -8.62
CA ALA A 61 5.79 22.47 -7.64
C ALA A 61 6.86 21.47 -8.12
N ALA A 62 6.80 21.03 -9.38
CA ALA A 62 7.81 20.14 -9.97
C ALA A 62 9.22 20.76 -9.96
N ARG A 63 9.30 22.08 -10.12
CA ARG A 63 10.56 22.83 -10.18
C ARG A 63 11.15 23.13 -8.81
N HIS A 64 10.32 23.65 -7.89
CA HIS A 64 10.78 24.21 -6.62
C HIS A 64 10.61 23.25 -5.44
N GLN A 65 9.83 22.18 -5.59
CA GLN A 65 9.58 21.18 -4.56
C GLN A 65 9.82 19.76 -5.11
N PRO A 66 11.05 19.42 -5.51
CA PRO A 66 11.34 18.12 -6.09
C PRO A 66 10.94 17.00 -5.12
N GLY A 67 10.11 16.08 -5.60
CA GLY A 67 9.60 14.95 -4.84
C GLY A 67 8.21 15.14 -4.20
N THR A 68 7.63 16.36 -4.19
CA THR A 68 6.24 16.54 -3.76
C THR A 68 5.25 16.21 -4.86
N LEU A 69 5.59 16.56 -6.11
CA LEU A 69 4.80 16.18 -7.27
C LEU A 69 5.32 14.90 -7.91
N HIS A 70 4.44 13.91 -8.04
CA HIS A 70 4.77 12.65 -8.69
C HIS A 70 4.51 12.76 -10.19
N TRP A 71 5.59 12.84 -10.97
CA TRP A 71 5.57 12.83 -12.44
C TRP A 71 6.77 12.03 -12.97
N ALA A 72 6.81 11.73 -14.26
CA ALA A 72 7.95 11.06 -14.88
C ALA A 72 8.24 11.64 -16.27
N CYS A 73 9.51 11.65 -16.66
CA CYS A 73 9.92 12.02 -18.01
C CYS A 73 9.47 10.96 -19.02
N ASP A 74 9.32 11.36 -20.28
CA ASP A 74 8.80 10.51 -21.35
C ASP A 74 9.63 9.23 -21.50
N GLN A 75 10.97 9.35 -21.42
CA GLN A 75 11.87 8.20 -21.46
C GLN A 75 11.65 7.19 -20.31
N CYS A 76 11.23 7.64 -19.11
CA CYS A 76 10.93 6.72 -18.02
C CYS A 76 9.59 5.99 -18.22
N LEU A 77 8.62 6.65 -18.84
CA LEU A 77 7.34 6.06 -19.20
C LEU A 77 7.54 5.02 -20.31
N GLU A 78 8.25 5.38 -21.37
CA GLU A 78 8.57 4.50 -22.51
C GLU A 78 9.41 3.28 -22.09
N ALA A 79 10.38 3.47 -21.21
CA ALA A 79 11.21 2.38 -20.69
C ALA A 79 10.49 1.50 -19.65
N GLY A 80 9.23 1.79 -19.31
CA GLY A 80 8.45 1.07 -18.31
C GLY A 80 8.97 1.20 -16.87
N ARG A 81 9.85 2.18 -16.59
CA ARG A 81 10.33 2.51 -15.24
C ARG A 81 9.28 3.28 -14.43
N ALA A 82 8.38 3.95 -15.12
CA ALA A 82 7.21 4.60 -14.54
C ALA A 82 5.96 4.20 -15.32
N SER A 83 4.79 4.28 -14.69
CA SER A 83 3.48 4.19 -15.33
C SER A 83 2.76 5.53 -15.25
N LEU A 84 1.89 5.79 -16.22
CA LEU A 84 1.05 6.99 -16.23
C LEU A 84 -0.02 6.89 -15.15
N GLY A 85 -0.23 7.99 -14.41
CA GLY A 85 -1.35 8.11 -13.47
C GLY A 85 -2.56 8.77 -14.13
N ASP A 86 -3.74 8.24 -13.86
CA ASP A 86 -5.02 8.81 -14.25
C ASP A 86 -5.56 9.70 -13.14
N VAL A 87 -5.36 11.00 -13.27
CA VAL A 87 -5.79 12.00 -12.28
C VAL A 87 -7.31 11.97 -12.06
N SER A 88 -8.11 11.64 -13.08
CA SER A 88 -9.57 11.60 -12.96
C SER A 88 -10.07 10.46 -12.07
N ARG A 89 -9.20 9.48 -11.83
CA ARG A 89 -9.47 8.33 -10.97
C ARG A 89 -8.80 8.48 -9.61
N GLN A 90 -8.28 9.64 -9.23
CA GLN A 90 -7.62 9.82 -7.94
C GLN A 90 -8.53 10.56 -6.97
N HIS A 91 -8.46 10.16 -5.70
CA HIS A 91 -9.18 10.85 -4.63
C HIS A 91 -8.25 11.86 -3.94
N GLU A 92 -8.44 13.13 -4.26
CA GLU A 92 -7.67 14.24 -3.70
C GLU A 92 -8.38 14.83 -2.48
N HIS A 93 -7.66 14.99 -1.36
CA HIS A 93 -8.12 15.86 -0.27
C HIS A 93 -7.70 17.30 -0.59
N CYS A 94 -8.46 18.31 -0.13
CA CYS A 94 -8.53 19.72 -0.57
C CYS A 94 -7.24 20.48 -0.99
N PHE A 95 -6.04 19.96 -0.73
CA PHE A 95 -4.75 20.60 -1.06
C PHE A 95 -3.68 19.63 -1.58
N ALA A 96 -4.01 18.34 -1.76
CA ALA A 96 -3.05 17.35 -2.18
C ALA A 96 -2.81 17.41 -3.69
N LEU A 97 -1.57 17.22 -4.10
CA LEU A 97 -1.21 17.17 -5.52
C LEU A 97 -1.52 15.77 -6.07
N PRO A 98 -2.17 15.66 -7.24
CA PRO A 98 -2.33 14.37 -7.89
C PRO A 98 -1.00 13.74 -8.26
N HIS A 99 -1.05 12.44 -8.47
CA HIS A 99 0.05 11.67 -9.01
C HIS A 99 -0.11 11.54 -10.54
N PHE A 100 0.69 12.29 -11.28
CA PHE A 100 0.71 12.23 -12.75
C PHE A 100 1.42 10.98 -13.28
N ALA A 101 2.32 10.41 -12.48
CA ALA A 101 2.97 9.13 -12.78
C ALA A 101 3.31 8.37 -11.49
N TYR A 102 3.44 7.05 -11.62
CA TYR A 102 3.89 6.15 -10.56
C TYR A 102 5.22 5.49 -10.93
N TYR A 103 6.13 5.36 -9.97
CA TYR A 103 7.43 4.70 -10.12
C TYR A 103 7.76 4.00 -8.81
N ASP A 104 8.59 2.96 -8.86
CA ASP A 104 8.91 2.17 -7.68
C ASP A 104 9.55 3.06 -6.60
N GLN A 105 9.01 3.01 -5.38
CA GLN A 105 9.51 3.78 -4.24
C GLN A 105 10.09 2.84 -3.19
N GLU A 106 11.35 3.02 -2.84
CA GLU A 106 11.93 2.36 -1.67
C GLU A 106 11.37 3.00 -0.39
N LYS A 107 10.86 2.16 0.50
CA LYS A 107 10.25 2.56 1.78
C LYS A 107 10.83 1.71 2.90
N THR A 108 10.84 2.26 4.10
CA THR A 108 11.21 1.52 5.31
C THR A 108 9.97 1.11 6.07
N CYS A 109 9.84 -0.18 6.39
CA CYS A 109 8.68 -0.66 7.14
C CYS A 109 8.70 -0.11 8.56
N ARG A 110 7.63 0.58 8.97
CA ARG A 110 7.48 1.13 10.32
C ARG A 110 7.54 0.07 11.42
N ASP A 111 7.03 -1.13 11.15
CA ASP A 111 6.93 -2.18 12.16
C ASP A 111 8.22 -3.01 12.33
N CYS A 112 8.92 -3.36 11.23
CA CYS A 112 10.10 -4.24 11.28
C CYS A 112 11.41 -3.59 10.84
N GLY A 113 11.39 -2.33 10.39
CA GLY A 113 12.58 -1.60 9.95
C GLY A 113 13.17 -2.05 8.61
N ARG A 114 12.67 -3.12 7.98
CA ARG A 114 13.19 -3.62 6.70
C ARG A 114 12.77 -2.71 5.55
N ALA A 115 13.68 -2.52 4.60
CA ALA A 115 13.37 -1.89 3.33
C ALA A 115 12.39 -2.75 2.53
N PHE A 116 11.48 -2.11 1.81
CA PHE A 116 10.57 -2.74 0.86
C PHE A 116 10.24 -1.76 -0.27
N VAL A 117 9.80 -2.30 -1.40
CA VAL A 117 9.39 -1.48 -2.54
C VAL A 117 7.89 -1.31 -2.51
N PHE A 118 7.43 -0.06 -2.58
CA PHE A 118 6.07 0.28 -2.94
C PHE A 118 6.04 0.46 -4.46
N SER A 119 5.64 -0.59 -5.17
CA SER A 119 5.79 -0.63 -6.63
C SER A 119 4.84 0.34 -7.33
N ARG A 120 5.17 0.71 -8.57
CA ARG A 120 4.29 1.56 -9.40
C ARG A 120 2.91 0.93 -9.65
N GLY A 121 2.86 -0.40 -9.81
CA GLY A 121 1.60 -1.13 -9.99
C GLY A 121 0.74 -1.15 -8.72
N GLU A 122 1.38 -1.35 -7.56
CA GLU A 122 0.69 -1.21 -6.27
C GLU A 122 0.18 0.23 -6.07
N GLN A 123 0.97 1.25 -6.41
CA GLN A 123 0.54 2.65 -6.32
C GLN A 123 -0.70 2.91 -7.18
N GLN A 124 -0.67 2.48 -8.45
CA GLN A 124 -1.79 2.67 -9.36
C GLN A 124 -3.07 2.01 -8.84
N HIS A 125 -3.01 0.73 -8.45
CA HIS A 125 -4.15 0.04 -7.85
C HIS A 125 -4.65 0.77 -6.59
N TRP A 126 -3.73 1.26 -5.76
CA TRP A 126 -4.09 1.85 -4.48
C TRP A 126 -4.80 3.20 -4.60
N TYR A 127 -4.34 4.08 -5.50
CA TYR A 127 -4.92 5.39 -5.68
C TYR A 127 -6.08 5.39 -6.68
N GLU A 128 -6.04 4.57 -7.73
CA GLU A 128 -7.04 4.60 -8.81
C GLU A 128 -8.15 3.56 -8.69
N GLU A 129 -7.90 2.42 -8.05
CA GLU A 129 -8.92 1.36 -7.89
C GLU A 129 -9.50 1.37 -6.48
N LEU A 130 -8.64 1.46 -5.47
CA LEU A 130 -9.06 1.50 -4.07
C LEU A 130 -9.42 2.91 -3.58
N GLN A 131 -9.14 3.96 -4.38
CA GLN A 131 -9.51 5.35 -4.09
C GLN A 131 -8.99 5.87 -2.75
N PHE A 132 -7.82 5.40 -2.30
CA PHE A 132 -7.18 6.00 -1.14
C PHE A 132 -6.74 7.42 -1.46
N TRP A 133 -6.78 8.28 -0.44
CA TRP A 133 -6.27 9.64 -0.55
C TRP A 133 -4.83 9.64 -1.08
N VAL A 134 -4.52 10.51 -2.05
CA VAL A 134 -3.18 10.58 -2.66
C VAL A 134 -2.06 10.88 -1.65
N GLU A 135 -2.36 11.48 -0.50
CA GLU A 135 -1.40 11.70 0.60
C GLU A 135 -1.10 10.44 1.41
N ALA A 136 -1.96 9.41 1.32
CA ALA A 136 -1.74 8.15 2.00
C ALA A 136 -0.56 7.42 1.36
N THR A 137 0.35 6.88 2.18
CA THR A 137 1.53 6.13 1.71
C THR A 137 1.63 4.77 2.37
N ARG A 138 2.32 3.84 1.73
CA ARG A 138 2.71 2.57 2.36
C ARG A 138 3.70 2.81 3.48
N VAL A 139 3.32 2.38 4.67
CA VAL A 139 4.19 2.43 5.87
C VAL A 139 4.57 1.05 6.40
N ARG A 140 4.05 -0.03 5.81
CA ARG A 140 4.33 -1.42 6.20
C ARG A 140 4.68 -2.25 4.98
N CYS A 141 5.69 -3.11 5.12
CA CYS A 141 5.98 -4.11 4.11
C CYS A 141 4.82 -5.11 3.97
N PRO A 142 4.74 -5.87 2.84
CA PRO A 142 3.67 -6.84 2.61
C PRO A 142 3.47 -7.82 3.78
N ALA A 143 4.57 -8.35 4.34
CA ALA A 143 4.53 -9.29 5.46
C ALA A 143 3.90 -8.68 6.73
N CYS A 144 4.33 -7.47 7.12
CA CYS A 144 3.78 -6.78 8.29
C CYS A 144 2.32 -6.33 8.07
N SER A 145 1.96 -5.93 6.84
CA SER A 145 0.56 -5.61 6.51
C SER A 145 -0.34 -6.83 6.65
N ARG A 146 0.07 -7.97 6.06
CA ARG A 146 -0.64 -9.25 6.20
C ARG A 146 -0.80 -9.63 7.67
N ARG A 147 0.30 -9.56 8.44
CA ARG A 147 0.30 -9.88 9.87
C ARG A 147 -0.64 -8.98 10.69
N LYS A 148 -0.76 -7.69 10.32
CA LYS A 148 -1.75 -6.79 10.91
C LYS A 148 -3.17 -7.24 10.59
N HIS A 149 -3.48 -7.53 9.33
CA HIS A 149 -4.82 -8.00 8.92
C HIS A 149 -5.21 -9.32 9.62
N GLU A 150 -4.26 -10.25 9.76
CA GLU A 150 -4.45 -11.50 10.51
C GLU A 150 -4.74 -11.23 11.98
N ARG A 151 -4.09 -10.24 12.60
CA ARG A 151 -4.38 -9.83 13.98
C ARG A 151 -5.76 -9.20 14.11
N ASP A 152 -6.13 -8.31 13.20
CA ASP A 152 -7.45 -7.67 13.17
C ASP A 152 -8.55 -8.72 12.94
N ARG A 153 -8.29 -9.73 12.09
CA ARG A 153 -9.18 -10.87 11.86
C ARG A 153 -9.32 -11.73 13.13
N LEU A 154 -8.21 -12.11 13.77
CA LEU A 154 -8.23 -12.86 15.02
C LEU A 154 -9.00 -12.12 16.11
N SER A 155 -8.78 -10.81 16.25
CA SER A 155 -9.50 -9.99 17.23
C SER A 155 -11.01 -10.01 17.00
N ARG A 156 -11.46 -9.95 15.74
CA ARG A 156 -12.89 -10.04 15.41
C ARG A 156 -13.46 -11.43 15.71
N LEU A 157 -12.74 -12.49 15.37
CA LEU A 157 -13.16 -13.87 15.64
C LEU A 157 -13.29 -14.15 17.14
N LEU A 158 -12.40 -13.59 17.95
CA LEU A 158 -12.40 -13.76 19.41
C LEU A 158 -13.42 -12.88 20.13
N ALA A 159 -13.97 -11.84 19.49
CA ALA A 159 -14.93 -10.92 20.12
C ALA A 159 -16.30 -11.57 20.39
N ALA A 160 -16.70 -12.55 19.56
CA ALA A 160 -17.93 -13.32 19.72
C ALA A 160 -17.61 -14.81 19.44
N PRO A 161 -17.00 -15.51 20.41
CA PRO A 161 -16.53 -16.86 20.19
C PRO A 161 -17.72 -17.80 19.97
N ASP A 162 -17.61 -18.60 18.92
CA ASP A 162 -18.47 -19.75 18.69
C ASP A 162 -17.58 -21.00 18.72
N TYR A 163 -17.87 -21.88 19.67
CA TYR A 163 -17.08 -23.06 19.96
C TYR A 163 -17.66 -24.31 19.28
N THR A 164 -18.87 -24.25 18.73
CA THR A 164 -19.48 -25.35 17.97
C THR A 164 -19.16 -25.25 16.47
N ASP A 165 -18.82 -24.07 15.97
CA ASP A 165 -18.31 -23.88 14.61
C ASP A 165 -16.84 -24.34 14.50
N LEU A 166 -16.63 -25.52 13.93
CA LEU A 166 -15.31 -26.10 13.72
C LEU A 166 -14.48 -25.36 12.67
N ALA A 167 -15.10 -24.77 11.65
CA ALA A 167 -14.39 -24.03 10.62
C ALA A 167 -13.81 -22.74 11.22
N ARG A 168 -14.61 -22.02 12.01
CA ARG A 168 -14.16 -20.88 12.79
C ARG A 168 -13.11 -21.28 13.84
N THR A 169 -13.32 -22.39 14.53
CA THR A 169 -12.35 -22.91 15.50
C THR A 169 -11.00 -23.19 14.85
N ARG A 170 -11.00 -23.83 13.68
CA ARG A 170 -9.79 -24.05 12.87
C ARG A 170 -9.08 -22.74 12.55
N GLU A 171 -9.80 -21.75 12.04
CA GLU A 171 -9.23 -20.45 11.68
C GLU A 171 -8.58 -19.76 12.89
N ILE A 172 -9.27 -19.76 14.04
CA ILE A 172 -8.74 -19.19 15.29
C ILE A 172 -7.47 -19.91 15.73
N LEU A 173 -7.45 -21.25 15.71
CA LEU A 173 -6.27 -22.03 16.09
C LEU A 173 -5.09 -21.74 15.17
N GLN A 174 -5.31 -21.74 13.84
CA GLN A 174 -4.27 -21.40 12.86
C GLN A 174 -3.66 -20.03 13.12
N LEU A 175 -4.50 -19.01 13.35
CA LEU A 175 -4.04 -17.65 13.65
C LEU A 175 -3.30 -17.58 14.99
N LEU A 176 -3.81 -18.22 16.05
CA LEU A 176 -3.13 -18.23 17.35
C LEU A 176 -1.75 -18.88 17.26
N LEU A 177 -1.62 -19.98 16.52
CA LEU A 177 -0.36 -20.69 16.35
C LEU A 177 0.63 -19.90 15.48
N SER A 178 0.17 -19.23 14.41
CA SER A 178 1.05 -18.37 13.61
C SER A 178 1.60 -17.19 14.40
N PHE A 179 0.90 -16.76 15.46
CA PHE A 179 1.39 -15.76 16.41
C PHE A 179 2.20 -16.34 17.58
N GLY A 180 2.37 -17.67 17.67
CA GLY A 180 3.04 -18.34 18.78
C GLY A 180 2.26 -18.33 20.10
N ASN A 181 0.93 -18.13 20.05
CA ASN A 181 0.08 -18.06 21.23
C ASN A 181 -0.51 -19.45 21.59
N TYR A 182 0.38 -20.39 21.91
CA TYR A 182 0.05 -21.79 22.18
C TYR A 182 -0.88 -21.96 23.39
N ALA A 183 -0.67 -21.17 24.44
CA ALA A 183 -1.49 -21.21 25.66
C ALA A 183 -2.96 -20.87 25.36
N ARG A 184 -3.21 -19.79 24.60
CA ARG A 184 -4.57 -19.40 24.23
C ARG A 184 -5.19 -20.38 23.23
N ALA A 185 -4.40 -20.95 22.33
CA ALA A 185 -4.87 -22.01 21.43
C ALA A 185 -5.38 -23.23 22.21
N ARG A 186 -4.63 -23.70 23.23
CA ARG A 186 -5.07 -24.80 24.11
C ARG A 186 -6.38 -24.49 24.83
N LEU A 187 -6.54 -23.27 25.35
CA LEU A 187 -7.76 -22.86 26.02
C LEU A 187 -8.95 -22.88 25.07
N TYR A 188 -8.82 -22.31 23.86
CA TYR A 188 -9.90 -22.29 22.87
C TYR A 188 -10.28 -23.71 22.44
N LEU A 189 -9.29 -24.56 22.16
CA LEU A 189 -9.50 -25.96 21.80
C LEU A 189 -10.21 -26.75 22.91
N ALA A 190 -9.81 -26.54 24.17
CA ALA A 190 -10.41 -27.21 25.32
C ALA A 190 -11.89 -26.83 25.51
N GLN A 191 -12.27 -25.58 25.23
CA GLN A 191 -13.67 -25.15 25.31
C GLN A 191 -14.52 -25.75 24.19
N SER A 192 -14.02 -25.73 22.94
CA SER A 192 -14.71 -26.37 21.81
C SER A 192 -14.94 -27.86 22.05
N ARG A 193 -13.92 -28.59 22.50
CA ARG A 193 -14.00 -30.04 22.73
C ARG A 193 -15.05 -30.45 23.77
N LYS A 194 -15.36 -29.61 24.77
CA LYS A 194 -16.40 -29.91 25.77
C LYS A 194 -17.80 -29.97 25.17
N LEU A 195 -18.01 -29.40 23.99
CA LEU A 195 -19.32 -29.33 23.33
C LEU A 195 -19.61 -30.53 22.43
N PHE A 196 -18.63 -31.38 22.17
CA PHE A 196 -18.79 -32.55 21.31
C PHE A 196 -18.72 -33.85 22.13
N ALA A 197 -19.52 -34.84 21.71
CA ALA A 197 -19.55 -36.15 22.35
C ALA A 197 -18.18 -36.83 22.24
N HIS A 198 -17.76 -37.50 23.31
CA HIS A 198 -16.50 -38.25 23.31
C HIS A 198 -16.51 -39.32 22.21
N GLY A 199 -15.48 -39.34 21.38
CA GLY A 199 -15.36 -40.29 20.26
C GLY A 199 -16.07 -39.87 18.97
N SER A 200 -16.74 -38.72 18.94
CA SER A 200 -17.28 -38.19 17.68
C SER A 200 -16.16 -37.81 16.71
N PRO A 201 -16.44 -37.73 15.40
CA PRO A 201 -15.46 -37.26 14.41
C PRO A 201 -14.89 -35.88 14.75
N GLU A 202 -15.73 -34.97 15.24
CA GLU A 202 -15.37 -33.63 15.70
C GLU A 202 -14.42 -33.69 16.90
N TYR A 203 -14.70 -34.56 17.87
CA TYR A 203 -13.84 -34.77 19.03
C TYR A 203 -12.45 -35.26 18.62
N HIS A 204 -12.37 -36.23 17.71
CA HIS A 204 -11.09 -36.73 17.19
C HIS A 204 -10.33 -35.68 16.39
N TRP A 205 -11.03 -34.87 15.58
CA TRP A 205 -10.44 -33.73 14.88
C TRP A 205 -9.83 -32.72 15.86
N LEU A 206 -10.54 -32.38 16.94
CA LEU A 206 -10.03 -31.50 18.00
C LEU A 206 -8.85 -32.13 18.76
N GLN A 207 -8.80 -33.46 18.92
CA GLN A 207 -7.66 -34.14 19.52
C GLN A 207 -6.40 -34.09 18.65
N ALA A 208 -6.54 -34.20 17.33
CA ALA A 208 -5.41 -34.04 16.40
C ALA A 208 -4.78 -32.64 16.53
N TRP A 209 -5.60 -31.60 16.66
CA TRP A 209 -5.14 -30.24 16.93
C TRP A 209 -4.34 -30.13 18.23
N ARG A 210 -4.68 -30.87 19.28
CA ARG A 210 -3.92 -30.85 20.54
C ARG A 210 -2.48 -31.33 20.34
N ALA A 211 -2.30 -32.38 19.53
CA ALA A 211 -0.97 -32.89 19.19
C ALA A 211 -0.18 -31.87 18.36
N ASP A 212 -0.81 -31.24 17.37
CA ASP A 212 -0.20 -30.20 16.52
C ASP A 212 0.27 -28.98 17.33
N ILE A 213 -0.56 -28.51 18.28
CA ILE A 213 -0.19 -27.38 19.17
C ILE A 213 1.09 -27.71 19.94
N ASN A 214 1.19 -28.91 20.52
CA ASN A 214 2.37 -29.31 21.28
C ASN A 214 3.61 -29.44 20.39
N ALA A 215 3.47 -29.99 19.19
CA ALA A 215 4.57 -30.11 18.23
C ALA A 215 5.09 -28.74 17.80
N ARG A 216 4.20 -27.78 17.52
CA ARG A 216 4.57 -26.41 17.12
C ARG A 216 5.17 -25.59 18.26
N GLU A 217 4.72 -25.80 19.49
CA GLU A 217 5.33 -25.14 20.65
C GLU A 217 6.81 -25.52 20.80
N GLN A 218 7.16 -26.76 20.46
CA GLN A 218 8.56 -27.23 20.45
C GLN A 218 9.34 -26.73 19.22
N ALA A 219 8.72 -26.71 18.04
CA ALA A 219 9.37 -26.38 16.77
C ALA A 219 9.42 -24.88 16.45
N GLY A 220 8.57 -24.06 17.07
CA GLY A 220 8.40 -22.63 16.79
C GLY A 220 7.24 -22.31 15.83
N PRO A 221 6.85 -21.02 15.73
CA PRO A 221 5.65 -20.58 15.02
C PRO A 221 5.70 -20.79 13.51
N ASP A 222 6.90 -20.91 12.94
CA ASP A 222 7.14 -21.12 11.51
C ASP A 222 6.99 -22.59 11.07
N ALA A 223 6.75 -23.51 12.01
CA ALA A 223 6.53 -24.92 11.69
C ALA A 223 5.27 -25.12 10.82
N PRO A 224 5.31 -26.01 9.81
CA PRO A 224 4.15 -26.31 8.98
C PRO A 224 3.03 -27.00 9.79
N PRO A 225 1.75 -26.82 9.41
CA PRO A 225 0.64 -27.47 10.12
C PRO A 225 0.64 -28.98 9.87
N ALA A 226 0.56 -29.76 10.95
CA ALA A 226 0.38 -31.21 10.88
C ALA A 226 -1.11 -31.62 11.00
N ALA A 227 -1.96 -30.73 11.54
CA ALA A 227 -3.39 -30.99 11.68
C ALA A 227 -4.19 -30.72 10.39
N PRO A 228 -5.25 -31.52 10.12
CA PRO A 228 -6.06 -31.46 8.89
C PRO A 228 -7.01 -30.28 8.79
#